data_AF-A0A5B0MUI4-F1
#
_entry.id   AF-A0A5B0MUI4-F1
#
_cell.length_a   1.000
_cell.length_b   1.000
_cell.length_c   1.000
_cell.angle_alpha   90.00
_cell.angle_beta   90.00
_cell.angle_gamma   90.00
#
_symmetry.space_group_name_H-M   'P 1'
#
loop_
_entity.id
_entity.type
_entity.pdbx_description
1 polymer ?
#
loop_
_entity_poly.entity_id
_entity_poly.type
_entity_poly.pdbx_seq_one_letter_code
_entity_poly.pdbx_strand_id
1 'polypeptide(L)'
;MLPATTGHSAELGSSVPIYTPHAVSVSLPTWKDNVDYELGLERVHSKLSTGYPRFFIHLDIQKLAEICRAAHALSPQERCMLFPSEKAANLCRKFVADRALKQAIAEAGLEKRCRLVRFEASSSKPSSPVTTRPEPPLRIFVLFVPDEKIFGLARTFWQHTGLGISSRFAERALRLMGSFPVREAPRAPHSQSLNDLPSPPNSPAVAPRRYNVKQSPKFPLPAPPIPTGLETDENTSTYVEERYGRNLPIQHVQGAKLALRRRIADILVETAPSDGSSSPPAANLKRSERGAGQLTESDIYLYPTGMSSIFYAHQLAMSLQVRLHPDQPIGKSICFGFPYTDTLKIIEKWGPGAHFFGHGESDDLQALAQLLEQNQAQGIPPIAALFCEFPSNPLLKSPDLVRLRQLADQYGFLVVIDETIGNFLNVEVLPYADILVSSLTKVFSGDSNVMGGT
;
A
#
# COMPACT_ATOMS: atom_id res chain seq x y z
N MET A 1 -24.98 31.66 -18.05
CA MET A 1 -23.85 30.82 -18.50
C MET A 1 -22.66 31.16 -17.63
N LEU A 2 -22.27 30.25 -16.74
CA LEU A 2 -20.98 30.36 -16.06
C LEU A 2 -19.88 30.17 -17.11
N PRO A 3 -18.80 30.98 -17.11
CA PRO A 3 -17.72 30.79 -18.05
C PRO A 3 -17.09 29.41 -17.82
N ALA A 4 -16.90 28.66 -18.89
CA ALA A 4 -16.15 27.42 -18.87
C ALA A 4 -14.76 27.73 -18.31
N THR A 5 -14.48 27.23 -17.10
CA THR A 5 -13.12 27.20 -16.57
C THR A 5 -12.26 26.47 -17.59
N THR A 6 -11.24 27.14 -18.11
CA THR A 6 -10.19 26.55 -18.96
C THR A 6 -9.45 25.49 -18.14
N GLY A 7 -10.02 24.29 -18.09
CA GLY A 7 -9.40 23.12 -17.47
C GLY A 7 -8.13 22.83 -18.24
N HIS A 8 -6.99 22.88 -17.56
CA HIS A 8 -5.75 22.37 -18.15
C HIS A 8 -5.98 20.88 -18.43
N SER A 9 -6.08 20.51 -19.70
CA SER A 9 -6.12 19.10 -20.08
C SER A 9 -4.82 18.46 -19.59
N ALA A 10 -4.91 17.48 -18.70
CA ALA A 10 -3.73 16.83 -18.14
C ALA A 10 -2.94 16.13 -19.26
N GLU A 11 -1.69 16.53 -19.48
CA GLU A 11 -0.85 16.00 -20.55
C GLU A 11 -0.65 14.47 -20.42
N LEU A 12 -0.52 13.78 -21.55
CA LEU A 12 -0.26 12.33 -21.57
C LEU A 12 0.97 11.99 -20.73
N GLY A 13 0.79 11.10 -19.74
CA GLY A 13 1.84 10.63 -18.85
C GLY A 13 2.15 11.55 -17.66
N SER A 14 1.47 12.70 -17.54
CA SER A 14 1.53 13.56 -16.36
C SER A 14 0.84 12.90 -15.16
N SER A 15 1.25 13.28 -13.94
CA SER A 15 0.69 12.74 -12.70
C SER A 15 -0.78 13.13 -12.52
N VAL A 16 -1.56 12.25 -11.89
CA VAL A 16 -2.93 12.56 -11.43
C VAL A 16 -3.02 12.28 -9.93
N PRO A 17 -3.21 13.30 -9.08
CA PRO A 17 -3.37 14.72 -9.42
C PRO A 17 -2.10 15.37 -10.01
N ILE A 18 -2.27 16.46 -10.76
CA ILE A 18 -1.15 17.18 -11.38
C ILE A 18 -0.22 17.72 -10.28
N TYR A 19 1.08 17.75 -10.55
CA TYR A 19 2.12 18.24 -9.63
C TYR A 19 2.18 17.53 -8.29
N THR A 20 1.78 16.25 -8.24
CA THR A 20 1.84 15.44 -7.02
C THR A 20 3.05 14.50 -7.06
N PRO A 21 4.11 14.75 -6.26
CA PRO A 21 5.37 14.00 -6.26
C PRO A 21 5.28 12.48 -6.21
N HIS A 22 4.24 11.98 -5.56
CA HIS A 22 4.04 10.55 -5.29
C HIS A 22 2.67 10.09 -5.74
N ALA A 23 2.14 10.72 -6.80
CA ALA A 23 0.90 10.27 -7.42
C ALA A 23 1.01 8.80 -7.82
N VAL A 24 -0.06 8.05 -7.58
CA VAL A 24 -0.17 6.64 -7.95
C VAL A 24 -0.98 6.43 -9.23
N SER A 25 -1.28 7.52 -9.95
CA SER A 25 -2.04 7.54 -11.19
C SER A 25 -1.41 8.51 -12.20
N VAL A 26 -1.72 8.28 -13.48
CA VAL A 26 -1.25 9.07 -14.62
C VAL A 26 -2.38 9.40 -15.58
N SER A 27 -2.23 10.49 -16.31
CA SER A 27 -3.18 10.90 -17.35
C SER A 27 -2.97 10.10 -18.64
N LEU A 28 -4.03 9.44 -19.10
CA LEU A 28 -4.16 8.84 -20.43
C LEU A 28 -5.38 9.51 -21.12
N PRO A 29 -5.21 10.68 -21.73
CA PRO A 29 -6.32 11.58 -22.06
C PRO A 29 -7.23 11.06 -23.19
N THR A 30 -6.74 10.18 -24.07
CA THR A 30 -7.54 9.61 -25.17
C THR A 30 -7.70 8.10 -25.03
N TRP A 31 -8.75 7.55 -25.64
CA TRP A 31 -8.91 6.08 -25.74
C TRP A 31 -7.71 5.43 -26.43
N LYS A 32 -7.16 6.07 -27.45
CA LYS A 32 -5.96 5.60 -28.14
C LYS A 32 -4.75 5.51 -27.19
N ASP A 33 -4.62 6.42 -26.22
CA ASP A 33 -3.56 6.35 -25.21
C ASP A 33 -3.73 5.15 -24.28
N ASN A 34 -4.97 4.80 -23.92
CA ASN A 34 -5.25 3.60 -23.14
C ASN A 34 -4.89 2.33 -23.91
N VAL A 35 -5.31 2.24 -25.18
CA VAL A 35 -4.97 1.10 -26.05
C VAL A 35 -3.45 0.98 -26.23
N ASP A 36 -2.78 2.08 -26.53
CA ASP A 36 -1.34 2.06 -26.80
C ASP A 36 -0.49 1.88 -25.52
N TYR A 37 -1.01 2.24 -24.35
CA TYR A 37 -0.45 1.88 -23.05
C TYR A 37 -0.46 0.36 -22.84
N GLU A 38 -1.61 -0.28 -23.05
CA GLU A 38 -1.78 -1.73 -22.91
C GLU A 38 -0.97 -2.52 -23.95
N LEU A 39 -0.78 -1.97 -25.15
CA LEU A 39 0.07 -2.55 -26.20
C LEU A 39 1.58 -2.32 -25.97
N GLY A 40 1.97 -1.59 -24.92
CA GLY A 40 3.39 -1.36 -24.61
C GLY A 40 4.09 -0.41 -25.59
N LEU A 41 3.37 0.49 -26.26
CA LEU A 41 3.98 1.34 -27.29
C LEU A 41 4.81 2.48 -26.67
N GLU A 42 6.02 2.67 -27.21
CA GLU A 42 6.99 3.69 -26.76
C GLU A 42 6.41 5.10 -26.71
N ARG A 43 5.50 5.47 -27.62
CA ARG A 43 4.90 6.82 -27.65
C ARG A 43 4.16 7.20 -26.36
N VAL A 44 3.71 6.20 -25.58
CA VAL A 44 3.04 6.37 -24.28
C VAL A 44 4.03 6.12 -23.16
N HIS A 45 4.72 4.97 -23.17
CA HIS A 45 5.59 4.54 -22.07
C HIS A 45 6.76 5.52 -21.82
N SER A 46 7.34 6.10 -22.88
CA SER A 46 8.40 7.11 -22.75
C SER A 46 7.95 8.44 -22.13
N LYS A 47 6.63 8.69 -22.06
CA LYS A 47 6.05 9.92 -21.51
C LYS A 47 5.61 9.80 -20.05
N LEU A 48 5.64 8.59 -19.48
CA LEU A 48 5.19 8.35 -18.11
C LEU A 48 6.16 8.98 -17.11
N SER A 49 5.70 10.01 -16.41
CA SER A 49 6.45 10.65 -15.30
C SER A 49 6.37 9.86 -13.99
N THR A 50 5.31 9.07 -13.84
CA THR A 50 5.02 8.19 -12.72
C THR A 50 4.10 7.06 -13.20
N GLY A 51 3.57 6.26 -12.29
CA GLY A 51 2.56 5.25 -12.58
C GLY A 51 2.08 4.61 -11.29
N TYR A 52 1.23 3.60 -11.42
CA TYR A 52 0.83 2.84 -10.23
C TYR A 52 2.05 2.09 -9.67
N PRO A 53 2.48 2.31 -8.40
CA PRO A 53 3.83 1.95 -7.95
C PRO A 53 4.21 0.46 -8.00
N ARG A 54 3.22 -0.45 -8.14
CA ARG A 54 3.47 -1.88 -8.34
C ARG A 54 3.80 -2.24 -9.80
N PHE A 55 3.35 -1.44 -10.77
CA PHE A 55 3.58 -1.65 -12.21
C PHE A 55 4.68 -0.71 -12.75
N PHE A 56 4.84 0.46 -12.14
CA PHE A 56 5.88 1.41 -12.44
C PHE A 56 6.73 1.64 -11.18
N ILE A 57 7.98 1.15 -11.19
CA ILE A 57 8.91 1.42 -10.08
C ILE A 57 9.28 2.90 -10.15
N HIS A 58 8.93 3.67 -9.13
CA HIS A 58 9.11 5.12 -9.09
C HIS A 58 10.56 5.54 -9.37
N LEU A 59 10.77 6.66 -10.06
CA LEU A 59 12.11 7.12 -10.49
C LEU A 59 13.08 7.31 -9.31
N ASP A 60 12.60 7.81 -8.17
CA ASP A 60 13.43 7.92 -6.96
C ASP A 60 13.91 6.55 -6.44
N ILE A 61 13.09 5.50 -6.56
CA ILE A 61 13.47 4.13 -6.21
C ILE A 61 14.52 3.62 -7.19
N GLN A 62 14.36 3.90 -8.49
CA GLN A 62 15.35 3.54 -9.51
C GLN A 62 16.69 4.24 -9.29
N LYS A 63 16.67 5.54 -8.97
CA LYS A 63 17.87 6.33 -8.65
C LYS A 63 18.59 5.77 -7.43
N LEU A 64 17.84 5.48 -6.37
CA LEU A 64 18.40 4.87 -5.16
C LEU A 64 18.98 3.47 -5.44
N ALA A 65 18.30 2.66 -6.26
CA ALA A 65 18.77 1.34 -6.64
C ALA A 65 20.09 1.43 -7.43
N GLU A 66 20.21 2.42 -8.31
CA GLU A 66 21.45 2.66 -9.07
C GLU A 66 22.61 3.10 -8.16
N ILE A 67 22.36 3.94 -7.15
CA ILE A 67 23.37 4.30 -6.14
C ILE A 67 23.84 3.05 -5.38
N CYS A 68 22.90 2.22 -4.90
CA CYS A 68 23.23 0.97 -4.22
C CYS A 68 23.99 0.00 -5.14
N ARG A 69 23.61 -0.08 -6.42
CA ARG A 69 24.25 -0.92 -7.42
C ARG A 69 25.68 -0.46 -7.70
N ALA A 70 25.89 0.83 -7.94
CA ALA A 70 27.21 1.40 -8.17
C ALA A 70 28.16 1.19 -6.97
N ALA A 71 27.62 1.20 -5.74
CA ALA A 71 28.41 1.02 -4.52
C ALA A 71 28.74 -0.46 -4.22
N HIS A 72 27.88 -1.42 -4.59
CA HIS A 72 27.97 -2.78 -4.06
C HIS A 72 27.81 -3.92 -5.08
N ALA A 73 27.53 -3.64 -6.36
CA ALA A 73 27.45 -4.68 -7.38
C ALA A 73 28.84 -5.30 -7.62
N LEU A 74 28.87 -6.62 -7.77
CA LEU A 74 30.09 -7.39 -8.07
C LEU A 74 30.31 -7.56 -9.57
N SER A 75 29.27 -7.33 -10.39
CA SER A 75 29.37 -7.36 -11.84
C SER A 75 28.46 -6.30 -12.51
N PRO A 76 28.76 -5.88 -13.75
CA PRO A 76 27.88 -4.99 -14.52
C PRO A 76 26.50 -5.60 -14.84
N GLN A 77 26.40 -6.93 -14.83
CA GLN A 77 25.16 -7.66 -15.12
C GLN A 77 24.22 -7.70 -13.91
N GLU A 78 24.76 -7.59 -12.68
CA GLU A 78 23.93 -7.59 -11.48
C GLU A 78 22.89 -6.45 -11.53
N ARG A 79 21.69 -6.79 -11.07
CA ARG A 79 20.59 -5.85 -10.82
C ARG A 79 20.22 -5.93 -9.35
N CYS A 80 19.49 -4.94 -8.84
CA CYS A 80 19.05 -4.99 -7.45
C CYS A 80 17.64 -4.48 -7.24
N MET A 81 16.99 -5.01 -6.20
CA MET A 81 15.67 -4.59 -5.73
C MET A 81 15.74 -4.19 -4.27
N LEU A 82 14.98 -3.17 -3.90
CA LEU A 82 15.08 -2.51 -2.60
C LEU A 82 13.89 -2.85 -1.71
N PHE A 83 14.17 -3.28 -0.48
CA PHE A 83 13.16 -3.69 0.49
C PHE A 83 13.29 -2.93 1.82
N PRO A 84 12.16 -2.67 2.51
CA PRO A 84 12.15 -1.97 3.80
C PRO A 84 12.54 -2.88 4.98
N SER A 85 12.61 -4.21 4.76
CA SER A 85 12.98 -5.17 5.79
C SER A 85 13.72 -6.38 5.22
N GLU A 86 14.56 -6.99 6.05
CA GLU A 86 15.23 -8.25 5.73
C GLU A 86 14.24 -9.37 5.41
N LYS A 87 13.13 -9.45 6.15
CA LYS A 87 12.08 -10.43 5.93
C LYS A 87 11.50 -10.32 4.51
N ALA A 88 11.18 -9.12 4.05
CA ALA A 88 10.66 -8.88 2.70
C ALA A 88 11.69 -9.25 1.61
N ALA A 89 12.96 -8.86 1.81
CA ALA A 89 14.03 -9.22 0.88
C ALA A 89 14.22 -10.73 0.78
N ASN A 90 14.19 -11.45 1.90
CA ASN A 90 14.31 -12.90 1.93
C ASN A 90 13.10 -13.62 1.32
N LEU A 91 11.89 -13.06 1.44
CA LEU A 91 10.72 -13.57 0.72
C LEU A 91 10.91 -13.47 -0.79
N CYS A 92 11.41 -12.34 -1.28
CA CYS A 92 11.74 -12.18 -2.70
C CYS A 92 12.85 -13.14 -3.14
N ARG A 93 13.91 -13.27 -2.33
CA ARG A 93 15.05 -14.16 -2.61
C ARG A 93 14.59 -15.61 -2.81
N LYS A 94 13.77 -16.12 -1.88
CA LYS A 94 13.19 -17.47 -1.96
C LYS A 94 12.27 -17.63 -3.17
N PHE A 95 11.39 -16.65 -3.40
CA PHE A 95 10.47 -16.67 -4.53
C PHE A 95 11.20 -16.74 -5.88
N VAL A 96 12.23 -15.90 -6.06
CA VAL A 96 13.01 -15.86 -7.29
C VAL A 96 13.72 -17.20 -7.54
N ALA A 97 14.30 -17.80 -6.50
CA ALA A 97 14.92 -19.11 -6.59
C ALA A 97 13.93 -20.22 -6.98
N ASP A 98 12.78 -20.30 -6.30
CA ASP A 98 11.72 -21.28 -6.59
C ASP A 98 11.17 -21.13 -8.01
N ARG A 99 10.90 -19.88 -8.43
CA ARG A 99 10.35 -19.59 -9.75
C ARG A 99 11.33 -19.88 -10.87
N ALA A 100 12.60 -19.50 -10.70
CA ALA A 100 13.62 -19.77 -11.70
C ALA A 100 13.82 -21.28 -11.90
N LEU A 101 13.76 -22.07 -10.81
CA LEU A 101 13.84 -23.52 -10.89
C LEU A 101 12.62 -24.11 -11.62
N LYS A 102 11.39 -23.73 -11.21
CA LYS A 102 10.14 -24.20 -11.82
C LYS A 102 10.01 -23.84 -13.31
N GLN A 103 10.60 -22.73 -13.73
CA GLN A 103 10.57 -22.27 -15.13
C GLN A 103 11.80 -22.71 -15.93
N ALA A 104 12.68 -23.56 -15.37
CA ALA A 104 13.94 -23.97 -15.99
C ALA A 104 14.81 -22.78 -16.46
N ILE A 105 14.73 -21.65 -15.74
CA ILE A 105 15.51 -20.45 -16.02
C ILE A 105 16.91 -20.56 -15.39
N ALA A 106 17.01 -21.20 -14.22
CA ALA A 106 18.26 -21.41 -13.52
C ALA A 106 18.25 -22.74 -12.75
N GLU A 107 19.45 -23.26 -12.49
CA GLU A 107 19.66 -24.46 -11.69
C GLU A 107 19.45 -24.23 -10.19
N ALA A 108 19.45 -25.33 -9.43
CA ALA A 108 19.43 -25.31 -7.98
C ALA A 108 20.58 -24.45 -7.41
N GLY A 109 20.31 -23.76 -6.30
CA GLY A 109 21.30 -22.89 -5.65
C GLY A 109 21.30 -21.43 -6.10
N LEU A 110 20.40 -21.01 -7.00
CA LEU A 110 20.20 -19.58 -7.35
C LEU A 110 19.98 -18.71 -6.09
N GLU A 111 19.29 -19.24 -5.06
CA GLU A 111 19.07 -18.50 -3.82
C GLU A 111 20.37 -18.01 -3.18
N LYS A 112 21.43 -18.84 -3.20
CA LYS A 112 22.76 -18.49 -2.66
C LYS A 112 23.49 -17.45 -3.50
N ARG A 113 23.19 -17.38 -4.80
CA ARG A 113 23.72 -16.35 -5.72
C ARG A 113 22.98 -15.01 -5.59
N CYS A 114 21.79 -15.00 -5.01
CA CYS A 114 21.04 -13.78 -4.74
C CYS A 114 21.52 -13.16 -3.43
N ARG A 115 22.39 -12.16 -3.52
CA ARG A 115 23.11 -11.61 -2.36
C ARG A 115 22.31 -10.50 -1.70
N LEU A 116 22.20 -10.55 -0.38
CA LEU A 116 21.53 -9.52 0.41
C LEU A 116 22.57 -8.59 1.02
N VAL A 117 22.44 -7.29 0.78
CA VAL A 117 23.28 -6.25 1.38
C VAL A 117 22.41 -5.32 2.21
N ARG A 118 22.85 -5.04 3.44
CA ARG A 118 22.25 -4.00 4.28
C ARG A 118 22.94 -2.68 4.00
N PHE A 119 22.17 -1.72 3.50
CA PHE A 119 22.60 -0.36 3.22
C PHE A 119 21.97 0.60 4.24
N GLU A 120 22.71 1.60 4.71
CA GLU A 120 22.20 2.59 5.66
C GLU A 120 22.34 4.00 5.08
N ALA A 121 21.21 4.66 4.86
CA ALA A 121 21.19 6.08 4.51
C ALA A 121 21.16 6.90 5.81
N SER A 122 22.13 7.79 6.01
CA SER A 122 22.26 8.61 7.21
C SER A 122 22.70 10.02 6.87
N SER A 123 22.23 11.00 7.66
CA SER A 123 22.65 12.40 7.57
C SER A 123 23.27 12.81 8.89
N SER A 124 24.39 13.56 8.83
CA SER A 124 24.98 14.22 9.99
C SER A 124 24.28 15.55 10.34
N LYS A 125 23.42 16.06 9.45
CA LYS A 125 22.67 17.31 9.61
C LYS A 125 21.21 17.05 10.00
N PRO A 126 20.62 17.88 10.88
CA PRO A 126 19.19 17.79 11.20
C PRO A 126 18.33 18.10 9.97
N SER A 127 17.22 17.37 9.85
CA SER A 127 16.30 17.37 8.71
C SER A 127 15.13 18.35 8.86
N SER A 128 14.97 18.95 10.03
CA SER A 128 13.90 19.90 10.33
C SER A 128 14.46 21.03 11.19
N PRO A 129 14.04 22.29 10.96
CA PRO A 129 14.44 23.41 11.81
C PRO A 129 13.93 23.26 13.25
N VAL A 130 12.93 22.42 13.50
CA VAL A 130 12.33 22.20 14.83
C VAL A 130 13.07 21.12 15.62
N THR A 131 13.80 20.21 14.95
CA THR A 131 14.40 19.04 15.59
C THR A 131 15.91 19.16 15.66
N THR A 132 16.46 19.25 16.87
CA THR A 132 17.92 19.41 17.10
C THR A 132 18.70 18.10 17.12
N ARG A 133 18.03 16.95 17.05
CA ARG A 133 18.68 15.62 17.08
C ARG A 133 18.95 15.10 15.66
N PRO A 134 20.10 14.44 15.42
CA PRO A 134 20.35 13.71 14.17
C PRO A 134 19.24 12.68 13.94
N GLU A 135 18.77 12.56 12.70
CA GLU A 135 17.76 11.57 12.37
C GLU A 135 18.31 10.14 12.49
N PRO A 136 17.50 9.17 12.92
CA PRO A 136 17.91 7.77 12.88
C PRO A 136 18.19 7.34 11.44
N PRO A 137 19.24 6.53 11.20
CA PRO A 137 19.57 6.07 9.86
C PRO A 137 18.44 5.21 9.29
N LEU A 138 18.22 5.35 7.99
CA LEU A 138 17.24 4.56 7.26
C LEU A 138 17.91 3.30 6.71
N ARG A 139 17.51 2.15 7.24
CA ARG A 139 18.03 0.84 6.81
C ARG A 139 17.30 0.34 5.57
N ILE A 140 18.07 -0.05 4.56
CA ILE A 140 17.59 -0.51 3.26
C ILE A 140 18.19 -1.89 3.01
N PHE A 141 17.34 -2.84 2.61
CA PHE A 141 17.76 -4.21 2.31
C PHE A 141 17.80 -4.39 0.79
N VAL A 142 19.01 -4.46 0.25
CA VAL A 142 19.28 -4.50 -1.19
C VAL A 142 19.50 -5.95 -1.60
N LEU A 143 18.55 -6.51 -2.36
CA LEU A 143 18.68 -7.84 -2.93
C LEU A 143 19.31 -7.73 -4.31
N PHE A 144 20.56 -8.16 -4.43
CA PHE A 144 21.25 -8.31 -5.71
C PHE A 144 20.85 -9.63 -6.37
N VAL A 145 20.57 -9.57 -7.68
CA VAL A 145 20.28 -10.72 -8.53
C VAL A 145 21.26 -10.74 -9.71
N PRO A 146 21.59 -11.94 -10.25
CA PRO A 146 22.72 -12.08 -11.18
C PRO A 146 22.57 -11.34 -12.52
N ASP A 147 21.35 -11.22 -13.03
CA ASP A 147 21.08 -10.70 -14.37
C ASP A 147 19.64 -10.16 -14.51
N GLU A 148 19.36 -9.56 -15.67
CA GLU A 148 18.08 -8.95 -16.01
C GLU A 148 16.91 -9.96 -16.08
N LYS A 149 17.18 -11.21 -16.45
CA LYS A 149 16.15 -12.27 -16.53
C LYS A 149 15.66 -12.64 -15.14
N ILE A 150 16.58 -12.80 -14.19
CA ILE A 150 16.27 -13.03 -12.77
C ILE A 150 15.64 -11.76 -12.15
N PHE A 151 16.07 -10.57 -12.55
CA PHE A 151 15.43 -9.32 -12.15
C PHE A 151 13.98 -9.23 -12.60
N GLY A 152 13.64 -9.77 -13.79
CA GLY A 152 12.26 -9.95 -14.23
C GLY A 152 11.40 -10.72 -13.21
N LEU A 153 11.91 -11.82 -12.65
CA LEU A 153 11.21 -12.56 -11.60
C LEU A 153 11.05 -11.74 -10.31
N ALA A 154 12.10 -11.02 -9.89
CA ALA A 154 12.02 -10.13 -8.74
C ALA A 154 10.99 -9.01 -8.95
N ARG A 155 10.86 -8.47 -10.16
CA ARG A 155 9.80 -7.51 -10.52
C ARG A 155 8.40 -8.12 -10.38
N THR A 156 8.21 -9.38 -10.75
CA THR A 156 6.89 -10.02 -10.51
C THR A 156 6.59 -10.20 -9.03
N PHE A 157 7.61 -10.43 -8.18
CA PHE A 157 7.42 -10.43 -6.72
C PHE A 157 6.99 -9.06 -6.23
N TRP A 158 7.67 -7.99 -6.66
CA TRP A 158 7.31 -6.61 -6.35
C TRP A 158 5.88 -6.29 -6.75
N GLN A 159 5.55 -6.57 -8.01
CA GLN A 159 4.24 -6.29 -8.59
C GLN A 159 3.14 -6.98 -7.78
N HIS A 160 3.27 -8.28 -7.52
CA HIS A 160 2.19 -9.02 -6.90
C HIS A 160 2.08 -8.76 -5.39
N THR A 161 3.20 -8.70 -4.67
CA THR A 161 3.18 -8.58 -3.20
C THR A 161 3.11 -7.14 -2.69
N GLY A 162 3.61 -6.17 -3.47
CA GLY A 162 3.73 -4.78 -3.02
C GLY A 162 4.70 -4.55 -1.84
N LEU A 163 5.63 -5.48 -1.57
CA LEU A 163 6.54 -5.43 -0.40
C LEU A 163 7.83 -4.63 -0.61
N GLY A 164 7.93 -3.93 -1.72
CA GLY A 164 9.01 -3.00 -2.03
C GLY A 164 9.07 -1.77 -1.11
N ILE A 165 10.17 -1.01 -1.19
CA ILE A 165 10.18 0.34 -0.59
C ILE A 165 9.21 1.28 -1.32
N SER A 166 8.68 2.29 -0.63
CA SER A 166 7.83 3.31 -1.27
C SER A 166 8.65 4.44 -1.90
N SER A 167 8.02 5.25 -2.76
CA SER A 167 8.62 6.47 -3.31
C SER A 167 9.05 7.45 -2.21
N ARG A 168 8.21 7.64 -1.18
CA ARG A 168 8.54 8.45 0.01
C ARG A 168 9.73 7.90 0.80
N PHE A 169 9.85 6.57 0.89
CA PHE A 169 11.01 5.94 1.52
C PHE A 169 12.28 6.23 0.72
N ALA A 170 12.23 6.10 -0.61
CA ALA A 170 13.36 6.38 -1.48
C ALA A 170 13.75 7.87 -1.47
N GLU A 171 12.78 8.78 -1.53
CA GLU A 171 12.98 10.22 -1.38
C GLU A 171 13.72 10.54 -0.08
N ARG A 172 13.25 9.98 1.05
CA ARG A 172 13.90 10.18 2.34
C ARG A 172 15.33 9.63 2.36
N ALA A 173 15.56 8.43 1.83
CA ALA A 173 16.90 7.85 1.73
C ALA A 173 17.85 8.75 0.92
N LEU A 174 17.40 9.23 -0.24
CA LEU A 174 18.17 10.10 -1.11
C LEU A 174 18.49 11.44 -0.44
N ARG A 175 17.53 12.03 0.29
CA ARG A 175 17.78 13.25 1.09
C ARG A 175 18.84 13.04 2.15
N LEU A 176 18.74 11.95 2.92
CA LEU A 176 19.72 11.63 3.96
C LEU A 176 21.14 11.47 3.37
N MET A 177 21.27 10.96 2.16
CA MET A 177 22.55 10.82 1.45
C MET A 177 23.01 12.11 0.73
N GLY A 178 22.28 13.22 0.82
CA GLY A 178 22.59 14.44 0.06
C GLY A 178 22.46 14.28 -1.46
N SER A 179 21.75 13.25 -1.91
CA SER A 179 21.58 12.87 -3.33
C SER A 179 20.23 13.27 -3.91
N PHE A 180 19.42 14.03 -3.19
CA PHE A 180 18.14 14.54 -3.69
C PHE A 180 18.34 15.96 -4.27
N PRO A 181 18.04 16.20 -5.55
CA PRO A 181 18.01 17.55 -6.07
C PRO A 181 16.86 18.28 -5.41
N VAL A 182 17.11 19.51 -4.93
CA VAL A 182 16.04 20.43 -4.53
C VAL A 182 15.09 20.52 -5.71
N ARG A 183 13.87 19.98 -5.58
CA ARG A 183 12.85 20.16 -6.61
C ARG A 183 12.50 21.64 -6.59
N GLU A 184 13.01 22.41 -7.56
CA GLU A 184 12.53 23.78 -7.80
C GLU A 184 11.01 23.68 -7.98
N ALA A 185 10.26 24.20 -7.02
CA ALA A 185 8.84 24.45 -7.26
C ALA A 185 8.77 25.41 -8.45
N PRO A 186 7.90 25.16 -9.45
CA PRO A 186 7.74 26.12 -10.54
C PRO A 186 7.37 27.47 -9.90
N ARG A 187 8.22 28.49 -10.13
CA ARG A 187 8.02 29.85 -9.62
C ARG A 187 6.62 30.28 -10.00
N ALA A 188 5.75 30.45 -9.00
CA ALA A 188 4.54 31.21 -9.19
C ALA A 188 4.95 32.61 -9.69
N PRO A 189 4.37 33.13 -10.76
CA PRO A 189 4.55 34.54 -11.09
C PRO A 189 3.98 35.32 -9.91
N HIS A 190 4.82 36.15 -9.28
CA HIS A 190 4.63 36.88 -8.02
C HIS A 190 5.21 36.18 -6.77
N SER A 191 6.45 36.54 -6.46
CA SER A 191 7.02 36.44 -5.11
C SER A 191 6.23 37.35 -4.16
N GLN A 192 5.20 36.82 -3.51
CA GLN A 192 4.61 37.46 -2.34
C GLN A 192 5.55 37.21 -1.14
N SER A 193 5.87 38.28 -0.42
CA SER A 193 6.59 38.21 0.84
C SER A 193 5.83 37.28 1.80
N LEU A 194 6.53 36.53 2.66
CA LEU A 194 5.93 35.66 3.69
C LEU A 194 4.96 36.41 4.64
N ASN A 195 5.02 37.74 4.64
CA ASN A 195 4.11 38.62 5.39
C ASN A 195 2.75 38.86 4.70
N ASP A 196 2.60 38.51 3.41
CA ASP A 196 1.37 38.74 2.62
C ASP A 196 0.50 37.47 2.46
N LEU A 197 0.92 36.34 3.04
CA LEU A 197 0.12 35.12 3.03
C LEU A 197 -1.10 35.31 3.96
N PRO A 198 -2.34 35.04 3.49
CA PRO A 198 -3.52 35.08 4.34
C PRO A 198 -3.30 34.21 5.57
N SER A 199 -3.72 34.69 6.74
CA SER A 199 -3.75 33.88 7.95
C SER A 199 -4.46 32.55 7.67
N PRO A 200 -4.00 31.43 8.26
CA PRO A 200 -4.62 30.13 8.04
C PRO A 200 -6.13 30.24 8.33
N PRO A 201 -7.00 29.66 7.48
CA PRO A 201 -8.41 29.54 7.85
C PRO A 201 -8.48 28.79 9.18
N ASN A 202 -9.27 29.30 10.13
CA ASN A 202 -9.48 28.68 11.46
C ASN A 202 -10.14 27.29 11.40
N SER A 203 -10.24 26.67 10.23
CA SER A 203 -10.81 25.34 10.00
C SER A 203 -9.95 24.62 8.95
N PRO A 204 -9.57 23.35 9.18
CA PRO A 204 -9.11 22.49 8.09
C PRO A 204 -10.19 22.42 7.01
N ALA A 205 -9.76 22.28 5.76
CA ALA A 205 -10.59 22.32 4.56
C ALA A 205 -11.96 21.65 4.78
N VAL A 206 -13.02 22.39 4.44
CA VAL A 206 -14.42 21.98 4.57
C VAL A 206 -14.63 20.63 3.89
N ALA A 207 -14.73 19.57 4.70
CA ALA A 207 -15.33 18.30 4.28
C ALA A 207 -16.76 18.57 3.78
N PRO A 208 -17.31 17.77 2.85
CA PRO A 208 -18.70 17.93 2.39
C PRO A 208 -19.66 18.06 3.59
N ARG A 209 -20.57 19.03 3.50
CA ARG A 209 -21.43 19.66 4.54
C ARG A 209 -22.29 18.74 5.44
N ARG A 210 -22.03 17.43 5.54
CA ARG A 210 -22.74 16.51 6.45
C ARG A 210 -22.05 16.24 7.79
N TYR A 211 -20.80 16.66 7.97
CA TYR A 211 -20.08 16.50 9.24
C TYR A 211 -19.83 17.86 9.91
N ASN A 212 -20.87 18.44 10.50
CA ASN A 212 -20.70 19.53 11.46
C ASN A 212 -20.13 18.95 12.77
N VAL A 213 -18.80 18.83 12.85
CA VAL A 213 -18.12 18.75 14.15
C VAL A 213 -18.15 20.16 14.74
N LYS A 214 -18.87 20.35 15.86
CA LYS A 214 -19.09 21.68 16.46
C LYS A 214 -17.79 22.37 16.91
N GLN A 215 -16.66 21.67 17.00
CA GLN A 215 -15.33 22.24 17.31
C GLN A 215 -14.21 21.41 16.66
N SER A 216 -13.34 22.06 15.89
CA SER A 216 -12.08 21.49 15.41
C SER A 216 -11.12 21.27 16.60
N PRO A 217 -10.23 20.25 16.57
CA PRO A 217 -9.19 20.10 17.58
C PRO A 217 -8.32 21.37 17.64
N LYS A 218 -8.24 22.01 18.80
CA LYS A 218 -7.30 23.12 19.02
C LYS A 218 -5.91 22.55 19.22
N PHE A 219 -5.04 22.71 18.24
CA PHE A 219 -3.61 22.47 18.41
C PHE A 219 -2.98 23.63 19.20
N PRO A 220 -1.98 23.39 20.07
CA PRO A 220 -1.25 24.45 20.74
C PRO A 220 -0.64 25.43 19.72
N LEU A 221 -0.60 26.72 20.06
CA LEU A 221 0.03 27.77 19.24
C LEU A 221 1.53 27.47 19.00
N PRO A 222 2.14 27.99 17.92
CA PRO A 222 3.47 27.57 17.47
C PRO A 222 4.60 28.00 18.42
N ALA A 223 5.69 27.24 18.40
CA ALA A 223 6.98 27.66 18.96
C ALA A 223 7.44 29.01 18.38
N PRO A 224 8.24 29.80 19.12
CA PRO A 224 8.73 31.10 18.67
C PRO A 224 9.53 31.01 17.35
N PRO A 225 9.57 32.09 16.54
CA PRO A 225 10.31 32.10 15.28
C PRO A 225 11.80 31.82 15.54
N ILE A 226 12.36 30.91 14.74
CA ILE A 226 13.79 30.55 14.77
C ILE A 226 14.58 31.63 14.02
N PRO A 227 15.80 32.01 14.44
CA PRO A 227 16.60 33.01 13.75
C PRO A 227 16.93 32.57 12.32
N THR A 228 16.78 33.51 11.39
CA THR A 228 17.05 33.40 9.95
C THR A 228 18.52 33.05 9.70
N GLY A 229 18.82 31.76 9.58
CA GLY A 229 20.12 31.23 9.15
C GLY A 229 19.92 30.21 8.04
N LEU A 230 20.18 30.62 6.80
CA LEU A 230 20.19 29.81 5.57
C LEU A 230 19.00 28.84 5.44
N GLU A 231 17.81 29.40 5.25
CA GLU A 231 16.62 28.63 4.88
C GLU A 231 16.76 28.17 3.42
N THR A 232 16.79 26.86 3.20
CA THR A 232 16.60 26.26 1.87
C THR A 232 15.10 26.11 1.60
N ASP A 233 14.66 26.22 0.34
CA ASP A 233 13.25 26.05 -0.06
C ASP A 233 12.62 24.73 0.46
N GLU A 234 13.42 23.69 0.67
CA GLU A 234 12.98 22.40 1.24
C GLU A 234 12.58 22.49 2.72
N ASN A 235 13.31 23.28 3.52
CA ASN A 235 12.98 23.50 4.94
C ASN A 235 11.65 24.25 5.06
N THR A 236 11.42 25.21 4.15
CA THR A 236 10.20 26.00 4.06
C THR A 236 9.00 25.14 3.65
N SER A 237 9.15 24.30 2.61
CA SER A 237 8.09 23.38 2.17
C SER A 237 7.71 22.36 3.24
N THR A 238 8.70 21.75 3.90
CA THR A 238 8.48 20.80 5.00
C THR A 238 7.76 21.48 6.16
N TYR A 239 8.20 22.68 6.55
CA TYR A 239 7.57 23.47 7.61
C TYR A 239 6.12 23.83 7.27
N VAL A 240 5.83 24.24 6.04
CA VAL A 240 4.48 24.54 5.56
C VAL A 240 3.59 23.31 5.67
N GLU A 241 4.01 22.17 5.11
CA GLU A 241 3.20 20.95 5.12
C GLU A 241 2.96 20.40 6.54
N GLU A 242 3.92 20.53 7.46
CA GLU A 242 3.75 20.19 8.87
C GLU A 242 2.80 21.16 9.58
N ARG A 243 2.93 22.47 9.31
CA ARG A 243 2.09 23.52 9.90
C ARG A 243 0.63 23.44 9.45
N TYR A 244 0.37 23.00 8.22
CA TYR A 244 -0.97 22.76 7.69
C TYR A 244 -1.47 21.33 7.93
N GLY A 245 -0.72 20.50 8.68
CA GLY A 245 -1.16 19.17 9.12
C GLY A 245 -1.22 18.10 8.02
N ARG A 246 -0.63 18.36 6.85
CA ARG A 246 -0.53 17.38 5.74
C ARG A 246 0.57 16.35 5.99
N ASN A 247 1.65 16.78 6.65
CA ASN A 247 2.70 15.91 7.15
C ASN A 247 2.70 15.94 8.68
N LEU A 248 2.89 14.78 9.31
CA LEU A 248 3.07 14.67 10.75
C LEU A 248 4.54 14.37 11.04
N PRO A 249 5.16 15.04 12.04
CA PRO A 249 6.49 14.69 12.51
C PRO A 249 6.56 13.20 12.90
N ILE A 250 7.71 12.57 12.64
CA ILE A 250 7.88 11.11 12.80
C ILE A 250 7.56 10.60 14.21
N GLN A 251 7.70 11.44 15.23
CA GLN A 251 7.34 11.14 16.62
C GLN A 251 5.85 10.80 16.81
N HIS A 252 4.97 11.27 15.91
CA HIS A 252 3.54 11.01 15.98
C HIS A 252 3.11 9.73 15.25
N VAL A 253 4.04 8.97 14.65
CA VAL A 253 3.71 7.80 13.82
C VAL A 253 2.87 6.75 14.55
N GLN A 254 3.12 6.50 15.84
CA GLN A 254 2.36 5.52 16.60
C GLN A 254 0.93 5.99 16.88
N GLY A 255 0.76 7.28 17.20
CA GLY A 255 -0.55 7.90 17.35
C GLY A 255 -1.36 7.90 16.05
N ALA A 256 -0.72 8.24 14.93
CA ALA A 256 -1.36 8.21 13.60
C ALA A 256 -1.82 6.80 13.21
N LYS A 257 -0.98 5.78 13.43
CA LYS A 257 -1.36 4.37 13.20
C LYS A 257 -2.52 3.93 14.08
N LEU A 258 -2.51 4.31 15.37
CA LEU A 258 -3.62 4.00 16.28
C LEU A 258 -4.92 4.68 15.83
N ALA A 259 -4.87 5.96 15.44
CA ALA A 259 -6.03 6.69 14.94
C ALA A 259 -6.61 6.05 13.66
N LEU A 260 -5.75 5.64 12.72
CA LEU A 260 -6.19 4.92 11.52
C LEU A 260 -6.88 3.60 11.86
N ARG A 261 -6.29 2.79 12.75
CA ARG A 261 -6.89 1.52 13.18
C ARG A 261 -8.24 1.72 13.85
N ARG A 262 -8.36 2.70 14.74
CA ARG A 262 -9.65 3.05 15.38
C ARG A 262 -10.69 3.50 14.36
N ARG A 263 -10.30 4.32 13.37
CA ARG A 263 -11.20 4.75 12.29
C ARG A 263 -11.70 3.57 11.46
N ILE A 264 -10.82 2.63 11.11
CA ILE A 264 -11.18 1.42 10.35
C ILE A 264 -12.08 0.49 11.19
N ALA A 265 -11.83 0.40 12.50
CA ALA A 265 -12.66 -0.35 13.42
C ALA A 265 -13.98 0.38 13.79
N ASP A 266 -14.25 1.56 13.23
CA ASP A 266 -15.42 2.40 13.58
C ASP A 266 -15.53 2.73 15.09
N ILE A 267 -14.40 2.93 15.75
CA ILE A 267 -14.33 3.32 17.15
C ILE A 267 -14.32 4.85 17.21
N LEU A 268 -15.47 5.43 17.57
CA LEU A 268 -15.60 6.88 17.76
C LEU A 268 -14.99 7.30 19.11
N VAL A 269 -14.08 8.27 19.04
CA VAL A 269 -13.49 8.92 20.22
C VAL A 269 -14.43 10.03 20.66
N GLU A 270 -15.17 9.85 21.77
CA GLU A 270 -15.83 10.99 22.41
C GLU A 270 -14.76 11.79 23.16
N THR A 271 -14.49 13.00 22.67
CA THR A 271 -13.64 13.95 23.37
C THR A 271 -14.49 14.72 24.38
N ALA A 272 -14.29 14.48 25.67
CA ALA A 272 -14.67 15.46 26.68
C ALA A 272 -13.81 16.73 26.48
N PRO A 273 -14.34 17.94 26.73
CA PRO A 273 -13.55 19.16 26.62
C PRO A 273 -12.44 19.12 27.67
N SER A 274 -11.20 18.90 27.25
CA SER A 274 -10.05 18.78 28.16
C SER A 274 -8.99 19.84 27.88
N ASP A 275 -8.62 20.56 28.94
CA ASP A 275 -7.58 21.58 28.99
C ASP A 275 -6.19 21.00 28.65
N GLY A 276 -5.61 21.47 27.54
CA GLY A 276 -4.17 21.77 27.39
C GLY A 276 -3.07 20.74 27.68
N SER A 277 -3.35 19.49 28.03
CA SER A 277 -2.31 18.51 28.39
C SER A 277 -1.88 17.60 27.22
N SER A 278 -0.58 17.27 27.16
CA SER A 278 0.09 16.49 26.11
C SER A 278 -0.06 14.97 26.26
N SER A 279 -1.05 14.50 27.01
CA SER A 279 -1.38 13.08 27.14
C SER A 279 -2.61 12.78 26.27
N PRO A 280 -2.68 11.64 25.56
CA PRO A 280 -3.93 11.27 24.89
C PRO A 280 -5.02 11.21 25.98
N PRO A 281 -6.10 12.00 25.85
CA PRO A 281 -7.14 12.01 26.87
C PRO A 281 -7.67 10.59 27.04
N ALA A 282 -8.02 10.22 28.29
CA ALA A 282 -8.77 9.01 28.56
C ALA A 282 -10.11 9.14 27.84
N ALA A 283 -10.13 8.73 26.58
CA ALA A 283 -11.27 8.85 25.72
C ALA A 283 -12.32 7.86 26.19
N ASN A 284 -13.54 8.34 26.43
CA ASN A 284 -14.70 7.47 26.42
C ASN A 284 -14.84 6.97 24.98
N LEU A 285 -14.32 5.77 24.72
CA LEU A 285 -14.39 5.14 23.41
C LEU A 285 -15.78 4.54 23.26
N LYS A 286 -16.57 5.04 22.30
CA LYS A 286 -17.79 4.34 21.90
C LYS A 286 -17.36 3.04 21.23
N ARG A 287 -17.90 1.90 21.68
CA ARG A 287 -17.64 0.60 21.04
C ARG A 287 -18.08 0.64 19.58
N SER A 288 -17.34 -0.09 18.76
CA SER A 288 -17.62 -0.26 17.33
C SER A 288 -19.07 -0.66 17.09
N GLU A 289 -19.71 -0.12 16.04
CA GLU A 289 -20.97 -0.69 15.53
C GLU A 289 -20.69 -1.83 14.54
N ARG A 290 -19.46 -1.93 14.04
CA ARG A 290 -18.97 -2.97 13.12
C ARG A 290 -18.65 -4.27 13.87
N GLY A 291 -18.93 -5.42 13.24
CA GLY A 291 -18.66 -6.73 13.85
C GLY A 291 -19.41 -6.95 15.16
N ALA A 292 -20.66 -6.46 15.25
CA ALA A 292 -21.48 -6.51 16.46
C ALA A 292 -20.78 -5.95 17.73
N GLY A 293 -19.86 -4.99 17.55
CA GLY A 293 -19.12 -4.34 18.62
C GLY A 293 -17.98 -5.14 19.24
N GLN A 294 -17.53 -6.21 18.57
CA GLN A 294 -16.39 -7.02 18.99
C GLN A 294 -15.06 -6.57 18.36
N LEU A 295 -15.10 -5.84 17.24
CA LEU A 295 -13.90 -5.40 16.54
C LEU A 295 -13.20 -4.27 17.31
N THR A 296 -11.90 -4.42 17.56
CA THR A 296 -11.06 -3.43 18.25
C THR A 296 -9.94 -2.93 17.35
N GLU A 297 -9.23 -1.85 17.75
CA GLU A 297 -8.03 -1.43 17.03
C GLU A 297 -6.93 -2.50 16.97
N SER A 298 -6.94 -3.48 17.88
CA SER A 298 -5.94 -4.55 17.95
C SER A 298 -6.15 -5.61 16.86
N ASP A 299 -7.34 -5.65 16.27
CA ASP A 299 -7.71 -6.57 15.19
C ASP A 299 -7.39 -5.98 13.81
N ILE A 300 -6.96 -4.71 13.75
CA ILE A 300 -6.64 -4.00 12.50
C ILE A 300 -5.13 -3.97 12.26
N TYR A 301 -4.70 -4.49 11.11
CA TYR A 301 -3.30 -4.54 10.71
C TYR A 301 -3.06 -3.64 9.49
N LEU A 302 -2.12 -2.71 9.59
CA LEU A 302 -1.82 -1.79 8.49
C LEU A 302 -0.69 -2.32 7.62
N TYR A 303 -0.90 -2.28 6.31
CA TYR A 303 0.01 -2.76 5.28
C TYR A 303 0.39 -1.65 4.28
N PRO A 304 1.57 -1.72 3.63
CA PRO A 304 2.01 -0.69 2.69
C PRO A 304 1.15 -0.59 1.42
N THR A 305 0.44 -1.66 1.04
CA THR A 305 -0.46 -1.71 -0.11
C THR A 305 -1.63 -2.67 0.15
N GLY A 306 -2.73 -2.54 -0.60
CA GLY A 306 -3.83 -3.53 -0.56
C GLY A 306 -3.36 -4.94 -0.96
N MET A 307 -2.47 -5.06 -1.96
CA MET A 307 -1.95 -6.38 -2.34
C MET A 307 -1.07 -7.01 -1.25
N SER A 308 -0.37 -6.21 -0.44
CA SER A 308 0.37 -6.75 0.70
C SER A 308 -0.55 -7.27 1.80
N SER A 309 -1.74 -6.69 2.02
CA SER A 309 -2.70 -7.26 2.98
C SER A 309 -3.25 -8.60 2.46
N ILE A 310 -3.59 -8.69 1.17
CA ILE A 310 -3.98 -9.95 0.51
C ILE A 310 -2.86 -11.00 0.60
N PHE A 311 -1.62 -10.62 0.30
CA PHE A 311 -0.46 -11.51 0.40
C PHE A 311 -0.32 -12.08 1.81
N TYR A 312 -0.34 -11.23 2.83
CA TYR A 312 -0.19 -11.68 4.22
C TYR A 312 -1.41 -12.43 4.76
N ALA A 313 -2.63 -12.12 4.31
CA ALA A 313 -3.81 -12.94 4.58
C ALA A 313 -3.63 -14.37 4.06
N HIS A 314 -3.11 -14.52 2.84
CA HIS A 314 -2.79 -15.83 2.28
C HIS A 314 -1.68 -16.56 3.04
N GLN A 315 -0.60 -15.85 3.41
CA GLN A 315 0.47 -16.45 4.22
C GLN A 315 -0.04 -16.89 5.60
N LEU A 316 -0.94 -16.12 6.21
CA LEU A 316 -1.56 -16.45 7.48
C LEU A 316 -2.42 -17.69 7.37
N ALA A 317 -3.29 -17.79 6.35
CA ALA A 317 -4.14 -18.96 6.11
C ALA A 317 -3.32 -20.26 6.01
N MET A 318 -2.27 -20.25 5.18
CA MET A 318 -1.37 -21.41 5.06
C MET A 318 -0.65 -21.72 6.37
N SER A 319 -0.17 -20.70 7.08
CA SER A 319 0.55 -20.88 8.36
C SER A 319 -0.37 -21.44 9.46
N LEU A 320 -1.64 -21.05 9.47
CA LEU A 320 -2.65 -21.57 10.39
C LEU A 320 -2.95 -23.04 10.09
N GLN A 321 -3.09 -23.40 8.82
CA GLN A 321 -3.32 -24.80 8.42
C GLN A 321 -2.15 -25.70 8.87
N VAL A 322 -0.90 -25.28 8.64
CA VAL A 322 0.29 -26.01 9.14
C VAL A 322 0.31 -26.12 10.67
N ARG A 323 -0.13 -25.08 11.38
CA ARG A 323 -0.15 -25.07 12.85
C ARG A 323 -1.23 -26.01 13.41
N LEU A 324 -2.42 -26.00 12.81
CA LEU A 324 -3.56 -26.78 13.29
C LEU A 324 -3.47 -28.25 12.85
N HIS A 325 -2.85 -28.50 11.69
CA HIS A 325 -2.73 -29.81 11.07
C HIS A 325 -1.29 -30.05 10.57
N PRO A 326 -0.31 -30.22 11.47
CA PRO A 326 1.11 -30.33 11.09
C PRO A 326 1.43 -31.53 10.21
N ASP A 327 0.65 -32.60 10.30
CA ASP A 327 0.82 -33.83 9.53
C ASP A 327 0.09 -33.80 8.17
N GLN A 328 -0.62 -32.72 7.86
CA GLN A 328 -1.35 -32.57 6.60
C GLN A 328 -0.62 -31.58 5.68
N PRO A 329 -0.49 -31.90 4.38
CA PRO A 329 0.03 -30.92 3.43
C PRO A 329 -0.96 -29.77 3.26
N ILE A 330 -0.43 -28.59 2.94
CA ILE A 330 -1.25 -27.39 2.69
C ILE A 330 -2.13 -27.64 1.47
N GLY A 331 -3.42 -27.33 1.56
CA GLY A 331 -4.34 -27.41 0.43
C GLY A 331 -4.31 -26.16 -0.44
N LYS A 332 -4.90 -26.27 -1.64
CA LYS A 332 -5.03 -25.12 -2.56
C LYS A 332 -5.96 -24.06 -1.98
N SER A 333 -5.75 -22.83 -2.40
CA SER A 333 -6.68 -21.72 -2.13
C SER A 333 -7.66 -21.56 -3.30
N ILE A 334 -8.78 -20.89 -3.07
CA ILE A 334 -9.80 -20.62 -4.08
C ILE A 334 -9.83 -19.12 -4.38
N CYS A 335 -9.94 -18.78 -5.66
CA CYS A 335 -10.37 -17.47 -6.13
C CYS A 335 -11.79 -17.61 -6.67
N PHE A 336 -12.76 -16.98 -6.00
CA PHE A 336 -14.18 -17.05 -6.34
C PHE A 336 -14.66 -15.69 -6.86
N GLY A 337 -15.19 -15.69 -8.08
CA GLY A 337 -15.44 -14.50 -8.88
C GLY A 337 -14.21 -14.05 -9.67
N PHE A 338 -14.29 -12.83 -10.21
CA PHE A 338 -13.21 -12.17 -10.94
C PHE A 338 -12.64 -11.01 -10.10
N PRO A 339 -11.93 -11.30 -8.99
CA PRO A 339 -11.28 -10.25 -8.23
C PRO A 339 -10.10 -9.67 -9.02
N TYR A 340 -9.53 -8.59 -8.51
CA TYR A 340 -8.35 -7.93 -9.05
C TYR A 340 -7.27 -8.98 -9.38
N THR A 341 -6.79 -8.96 -10.62
CA THR A 341 -6.06 -10.08 -11.25
C THR A 341 -4.85 -10.56 -10.46
N ASP A 342 -4.19 -9.68 -9.71
CA ASP A 342 -3.03 -10.04 -8.89
C ASP A 342 -3.39 -10.92 -7.68
N THR A 343 -4.64 -10.92 -7.20
CA THR A 343 -5.11 -11.79 -6.10
C THR A 343 -4.98 -13.26 -6.49
N LEU A 344 -5.52 -13.63 -7.66
CA LEU A 344 -5.36 -14.97 -8.22
C LEU A 344 -3.87 -15.31 -8.34
N LYS A 345 -3.06 -14.37 -8.82
CA LYS A 345 -1.61 -14.61 -8.96
C LYS A 345 -0.88 -14.78 -7.65
N ILE A 346 -1.31 -14.15 -6.56
CA ILE A 346 -0.74 -14.40 -5.22
C ILE A 346 -1.04 -15.84 -4.79
N ILE A 347 -2.30 -16.26 -4.88
CA ILE A 347 -2.68 -17.58 -4.36
C ILE A 347 -2.16 -18.72 -5.25
N GLU A 348 -2.06 -18.51 -6.56
CA GLU A 348 -1.42 -19.44 -7.49
C GLU A 348 0.09 -19.56 -7.24
N LYS A 349 0.75 -18.44 -6.92
CA LYS A 349 2.21 -18.41 -6.91
C LYS A 349 2.86 -18.75 -5.56
N TRP A 350 2.19 -18.53 -4.44
CA TRP A 350 2.74 -18.77 -3.11
C TRP A 350 1.97 -19.87 -2.41
N GLY A 351 2.24 -21.13 -2.74
CA GLY A 351 1.56 -22.29 -2.17
C GLY A 351 1.41 -23.43 -3.18
N PRO A 352 0.50 -24.39 -2.92
CA PRO A 352 0.24 -25.54 -3.78
C PRO A 352 -0.57 -25.20 -5.06
N GLY A 353 -0.92 -23.93 -5.28
CA GLY A 353 -1.69 -23.44 -6.42
C GLY A 353 -3.11 -23.02 -6.03
N ALA A 354 -3.94 -22.75 -7.04
CA ALA A 354 -5.30 -22.24 -6.85
C ALA A 354 -6.35 -23.01 -7.65
N HIS A 355 -7.58 -23.00 -7.15
CA HIS A 355 -8.79 -23.22 -7.93
C HIS A 355 -9.39 -21.87 -8.30
N PHE A 356 -9.93 -21.75 -9.52
CA PHE A 356 -10.49 -20.50 -10.03
C PHE A 356 -11.92 -20.73 -10.51
N PHE A 357 -12.86 -20.01 -9.89
CA PHE A 357 -14.28 -19.98 -10.24
C PHE A 357 -14.61 -18.56 -10.70
N GLY A 358 -14.31 -18.27 -11.97
CA GLY A 358 -14.19 -16.90 -12.45
C GLY A 358 -15.51 -16.13 -12.62
N HIS A 359 -16.64 -16.81 -12.73
CA HIS A 359 -17.94 -16.15 -12.88
C HIS A 359 -18.47 -15.68 -11.52
N GLY A 360 -18.22 -16.46 -10.46
CA GLY A 360 -18.62 -16.16 -9.08
C GLY A 360 -20.13 -16.20 -8.85
N GLU A 361 -20.84 -17.02 -9.63
CA GLU A 361 -22.30 -17.13 -9.66
C GLU A 361 -22.77 -18.51 -9.16
N SER A 362 -24.08 -18.77 -9.24
CA SER A 362 -24.71 -20.00 -8.72
C SER A 362 -24.10 -21.29 -9.29
N ASP A 363 -23.75 -21.31 -10.57
CA ASP A 363 -23.14 -22.49 -11.20
C ASP A 363 -21.73 -22.77 -10.63
N ASP A 364 -20.93 -21.72 -10.45
CA ASP A 364 -19.62 -21.79 -9.82
C ASP A 364 -19.73 -22.23 -8.34
N LEU A 365 -20.78 -21.77 -7.65
CA LEU A 365 -21.07 -22.16 -6.27
C LEU A 365 -21.45 -23.64 -6.16
N GLN A 366 -22.21 -24.16 -7.11
CA GLN A 366 -22.53 -25.58 -7.20
C GLN A 366 -21.29 -26.41 -7.52
N ALA A 367 -20.47 -25.97 -8.47
CA ALA A 367 -19.21 -26.62 -8.82
C ALA A 367 -18.22 -26.62 -7.64
N LEU A 368 -18.17 -25.53 -6.87
CA LEU A 368 -17.40 -25.45 -5.63
C LEU A 368 -17.87 -26.49 -4.60
N ALA A 369 -19.17 -26.60 -4.35
CA ALA A 369 -19.70 -27.60 -3.41
C ALA A 369 -19.32 -29.02 -3.83
N GLN A 370 -19.44 -29.36 -5.12
CA GLN A 370 -19.04 -30.65 -5.67
C GLN A 370 -17.53 -30.92 -5.50
N LEU A 371 -16.68 -29.90 -5.76
CA LEU A 371 -15.23 -30.01 -5.55
C LEU A 371 -14.90 -30.33 -4.08
N LEU A 372 -15.56 -29.66 -3.13
CA LEU A 372 -15.33 -29.85 -1.70
C LEU A 372 -15.75 -31.25 -1.23
N GLU A 373 -16.91 -31.74 -1.68
CA GLU A 373 -17.37 -33.10 -1.43
C GLU A 373 -16.40 -34.16 -1.97
N GLN A 374 -15.94 -33.98 -3.22
CA GLN A 374 -14.98 -34.89 -3.85
C GLN A 374 -13.63 -34.88 -3.14
N ASN A 375 -13.12 -33.71 -2.76
CA ASN A 375 -11.87 -33.58 -2.02
C ASN A 375 -11.93 -34.35 -0.70
N GLN A 376 -13.01 -34.18 0.06
CA GLN A 376 -13.21 -34.90 1.32
C GLN A 376 -13.30 -36.41 1.11
N ALA A 377 -14.06 -36.88 0.11
CA ALA A 377 -14.21 -38.30 -0.19
C ALA A 377 -12.90 -38.96 -0.64
N GLN A 378 -12.04 -38.21 -1.33
CA GLN A 378 -10.75 -38.70 -1.85
C GLN A 378 -9.57 -38.46 -0.89
N GLY A 379 -9.80 -37.84 0.27
CA GLY A 379 -8.72 -37.48 1.20
C GLY A 379 -7.75 -36.45 0.65
N ILE A 380 -8.19 -35.61 -0.29
CA ILE A 380 -7.41 -34.47 -0.79
C ILE A 380 -7.32 -33.43 0.32
N PRO A 381 -6.17 -32.75 0.49
CA PRO A 381 -5.99 -31.75 1.53
C PRO A 381 -7.08 -30.67 1.52
N PRO A 382 -7.58 -30.26 2.70
CA PRO A 382 -8.62 -29.25 2.80
C PRO A 382 -8.14 -27.90 2.25
N ILE A 383 -9.05 -27.16 1.64
CA ILE A 383 -8.78 -25.82 1.10
C ILE A 383 -8.15 -24.93 2.19
N ALA A 384 -7.12 -24.17 1.84
CA ALA A 384 -6.48 -23.27 2.80
C ALA A 384 -7.33 -22.03 3.06
N ALA A 385 -7.77 -21.36 1.99
CA ALA A 385 -8.66 -20.21 2.06
C ALA A 385 -9.39 -19.96 0.74
N LEU A 386 -10.54 -19.30 0.81
CA LEU A 386 -11.28 -18.76 -0.32
C LEU A 386 -11.17 -17.24 -0.32
N PHE A 387 -10.82 -16.66 -1.47
CA PHE A 387 -10.74 -15.23 -1.71
C PHE A 387 -11.86 -14.79 -2.66
N CYS A 388 -12.57 -13.72 -2.30
CA CYS A 388 -13.57 -13.10 -3.16
C CYS A 388 -13.62 -11.58 -2.94
N GLU A 389 -14.20 -10.85 -3.89
CA GLU A 389 -14.49 -9.41 -3.74
C GLU A 389 -15.97 -9.18 -3.47
N PHE A 390 -16.30 -8.14 -2.70
CA PHE A 390 -17.67 -7.71 -2.48
C PHE A 390 -17.83 -6.18 -2.51
N PRO A 391 -18.51 -5.62 -3.53
CA PRO A 391 -18.74 -6.21 -4.85
C PRO A 391 -17.45 -6.25 -5.69
N SER A 392 -17.43 -7.06 -6.74
CA SER A 392 -16.26 -7.21 -7.61
C SER A 392 -15.99 -6.02 -8.53
N ASN A 393 -14.73 -5.81 -8.90
CA ASN A 393 -14.32 -4.81 -9.89
C ASN A 393 -13.89 -5.51 -11.20
N PRO A 394 -14.43 -5.13 -12.38
CA PRO A 394 -15.35 -4.01 -12.65
C PRO A 394 -16.84 -4.39 -12.71
N LEU A 395 -17.17 -5.67 -12.54
CA LEU A 395 -18.50 -6.19 -12.87
C LEU A 395 -19.56 -5.92 -11.79
N LEU A 396 -19.15 -5.44 -10.61
CA LEU A 396 -19.99 -5.20 -9.45
C LEU A 396 -20.82 -6.42 -9.02
N LYS A 397 -20.31 -7.62 -9.29
CA LYS A 397 -20.96 -8.86 -8.86
C LYS A 397 -20.73 -9.09 -7.38
N SER A 398 -21.74 -9.62 -6.71
CA SER A 398 -21.73 -9.92 -5.28
C SER A 398 -21.96 -11.42 -5.11
N PRO A 399 -20.95 -12.19 -4.67
CA PRO A 399 -21.14 -13.62 -4.42
C PRO A 399 -22.11 -13.84 -3.25
N ASP A 400 -22.74 -15.02 -3.21
CA ASP A 400 -23.58 -15.45 -2.09
C ASP A 400 -22.69 -15.76 -0.86
N LEU A 401 -22.41 -14.71 -0.07
CA LEU A 401 -21.56 -14.79 1.12
C LEU A 401 -22.12 -15.72 2.19
N VAL A 402 -23.45 -15.83 2.29
CA VAL A 402 -24.11 -16.73 3.25
C VAL A 402 -23.76 -18.17 2.92
N ARG A 403 -23.90 -18.54 1.64
CA ARG A 403 -23.60 -19.90 1.20
C ARG A 403 -22.10 -20.20 1.24
N LEU A 404 -21.25 -19.23 0.89
CA LEU A 404 -19.80 -19.38 1.02
C LEU A 404 -19.37 -19.60 2.48
N ARG A 405 -19.94 -18.86 3.43
CA ARG A 405 -19.70 -19.05 4.87
C ARG A 405 -20.11 -20.44 5.34
N GLN A 406 -21.30 -20.92 4.94
CA GLN A 406 -21.75 -22.27 5.28
C GLN A 406 -20.80 -23.36 4.77
N LEU A 407 -20.33 -23.24 3.52
CA LEU A 407 -19.36 -24.18 2.95
C LEU A 407 -18.03 -24.13 3.71
N ALA A 408 -17.56 -22.92 4.05
CA ALA A 408 -16.34 -22.73 4.82
C ALA A 408 -16.41 -23.40 6.21
N ASP A 409 -17.53 -23.26 6.91
CA ASP A 409 -17.75 -23.90 8.21
C ASP A 409 -17.85 -25.43 8.10
N GLN A 410 -18.50 -25.93 7.04
CA GLN A 410 -18.67 -27.37 6.80
C GLN A 410 -17.36 -28.07 6.45
N TYR A 411 -16.51 -27.45 5.63
CA TYR A 411 -15.30 -28.07 5.09
C TYR A 411 -13.99 -27.54 5.72
N GLY A 412 -14.07 -26.57 6.61
CA GLY A 412 -12.95 -26.10 7.44
C GLY A 412 -11.90 -25.29 6.67
N PHE A 413 -12.31 -24.22 5.99
CA PHE A 413 -11.40 -23.27 5.32
C PHE A 413 -11.72 -21.82 5.67
N LEU A 414 -10.74 -20.92 5.51
CA LEU A 414 -10.95 -19.49 5.80
C LEU A 414 -11.63 -18.76 4.64
N VAL A 415 -12.50 -17.81 4.94
CA VAL A 415 -13.06 -16.87 3.95
C VAL A 415 -12.36 -15.52 4.10
N VAL A 416 -11.68 -15.10 3.03
CA VAL A 416 -11.07 -13.78 2.89
C VAL A 416 -11.89 -12.96 1.92
N ILE A 417 -12.45 -11.84 2.40
CA ILE A 417 -13.25 -10.94 1.57
C ILE A 417 -12.43 -9.66 1.32
N ASP A 418 -12.34 -9.25 0.06
CA ASP A 418 -11.86 -7.93 -0.32
C ASP A 418 -13.05 -6.98 -0.52
N GLU A 419 -13.19 -6.02 0.39
CA GLU A 419 -14.29 -5.05 0.39
C GLU A 419 -13.89 -3.71 -0.23
N THR A 420 -12.76 -3.61 -0.94
CA THR A 420 -12.20 -2.34 -1.43
C THR A 420 -13.23 -1.44 -2.13
N ILE A 421 -14.12 -2.03 -2.95
CA ILE A 421 -15.15 -1.29 -3.68
C ILE A 421 -16.34 -0.95 -2.78
N GLY A 422 -16.80 -1.90 -1.98
CA GLY A 422 -17.92 -1.72 -1.06
C GLY A 422 -17.62 -0.67 0.00
N ASN A 423 -16.37 -0.63 0.46
CA ASN A 423 -15.84 0.14 1.58
C ASN A 423 -16.49 -0.17 2.93
N PHE A 424 -15.78 0.19 4.00
CA PHE A 424 -16.16 -0.10 5.40
C PHE A 424 -17.50 0.50 5.85
N LEU A 425 -18.10 1.41 5.07
CA LEU A 425 -19.32 2.14 5.45
C LEU A 425 -20.56 1.70 4.69
N ASN A 426 -20.43 1.16 3.48
CA ASN A 426 -21.59 0.83 2.65
C ASN A 426 -21.95 -0.66 2.66
N VAL A 427 -21.05 -1.55 3.08
CA VAL A 427 -21.31 -2.99 3.14
C VAL A 427 -20.91 -3.55 4.50
N GLU A 428 -21.73 -4.47 5.03
CA GLU A 428 -21.42 -5.24 6.23
C GLU A 428 -21.19 -6.69 5.84
N VAL A 429 -19.93 -7.04 5.58
CA VAL A 429 -19.52 -8.39 5.14
C VAL A 429 -18.74 -9.16 6.21
N LEU A 430 -18.37 -8.49 7.30
CA LEU A 430 -17.59 -9.07 8.39
C LEU A 430 -18.24 -10.33 9.01
N PRO A 431 -19.58 -10.46 9.15
CA PRO A 431 -20.19 -11.69 9.65
C PRO A 431 -19.93 -12.94 8.79
N TYR A 432 -19.47 -12.77 7.56
CA TYR A 432 -19.20 -13.87 6.62
C TYR A 432 -17.71 -14.10 6.37
N ALA A 433 -16.84 -13.24 6.93
CA ALA A 433 -15.40 -13.29 6.71
C ALA A 433 -14.65 -13.76 7.95
N ASP A 434 -13.59 -14.54 7.75
CA ASP A 434 -12.55 -14.74 8.77
C ASP A 434 -11.50 -13.63 8.72
N ILE A 435 -11.23 -13.12 7.52
CA ILE A 435 -10.30 -12.01 7.29
C ILE A 435 -10.95 -11.04 6.30
N LEU A 436 -10.97 -9.75 6.65
CA LEU A 436 -11.41 -8.70 5.77
C LEU A 436 -10.21 -7.87 5.32
N VAL A 437 -10.05 -7.70 4.02
CA VAL A 437 -8.96 -6.90 3.43
C VAL A 437 -9.52 -5.72 2.66
N SER A 438 -8.80 -4.61 2.67
CA SER A 438 -9.21 -3.42 1.92
C SER A 438 -8.03 -2.58 1.47
N SER A 439 -8.09 -2.09 0.23
CA SER A 439 -7.08 -1.19 -0.33
C SER A 439 -7.34 0.26 0.09
N LEU A 440 -6.60 0.71 1.09
CA LEU A 440 -6.62 2.10 1.56
C LEU A 440 -6.15 3.10 0.50
N THR A 441 -5.49 2.61 -0.56
CA THR A 441 -5.01 3.39 -1.72
C THR A 441 -6.17 4.02 -2.52
N LYS A 442 -7.36 3.41 -2.48
CA LYS A 442 -8.48 3.73 -3.35
C LYS A 442 -9.40 4.78 -2.70
N VAL A 443 -10.66 4.43 -2.46
CA VAL A 443 -11.69 5.35 -1.93
C VAL A 443 -11.32 5.90 -0.55
N PHE A 444 -10.62 5.12 0.28
CA PHE A 444 -10.24 5.56 1.62
C PHE A 444 -9.27 6.75 1.62
N SER A 445 -8.23 6.70 0.77
CA SER A 445 -7.32 7.83 0.58
C SER A 445 -7.99 8.94 -0.23
N GLY A 446 -8.64 8.60 -1.35
CA GLY A 446 -9.33 9.53 -2.24
C GLY A 446 -8.42 10.42 -3.09
N ASP A 447 -7.20 10.70 -2.64
CA ASP A 447 -6.30 11.67 -3.26
C ASP A 447 -5.30 11.07 -4.27
N SER A 448 -5.30 9.75 -4.45
CA SER A 448 -4.41 9.05 -5.40
C SER A 448 -2.92 9.39 -5.24
N ASN A 449 -2.46 9.60 -3.99
CA ASN A 449 -1.09 10.01 -3.69
C ASN A 449 -0.37 9.14 -2.65
N VAL A 450 -1.04 8.10 -2.14
CA VAL A 450 -0.51 7.22 -1.09
C VAL A 450 -1.06 5.81 -1.29
N MET A 451 -0.16 4.83 -1.16
CA MET A 451 -0.58 3.43 -1.08
C MET A 451 -0.78 3.03 0.37
N GLY A 452 -1.74 2.15 0.58
CA GLY A 452 -1.98 1.49 1.84
C GLY A 452 -2.93 0.31 1.66
N GLY A 453 -2.89 -0.59 2.63
CA GLY A 453 -3.83 -1.69 2.79
C GLY A 453 -4.13 -1.91 4.25
N THR A 454 -5.24 -2.57 4.53
CA THR A 454 -5.56 -3.11 5.84
C THR A 454 -6.05 -4.54 5.73
#